data_AF-A0A8T2ZKE5-F1
#
_entry.id   AF-A0A8T2ZKE5-F1
#
_cell.length_a   1.000
_cell.length_b   1.000
_cell.length_c   1.000
_cell.angle_alpha   90.00
_cell.angle_beta   90.00
_cell.angle_gamma   90.00
#
_symmetry.space_group_name_H-M   'P 1'
#
loop_
_entity.id
_entity.type
_entity.pdbx_description
1 polymer ?
#
loop_
_entity_poly.entity_id
_entity_poly.type
_entity_poly.pdbx_seq_one_letter_code
_entity_poly.pdbx_strand_id
1 'polypeptide(L)'
;MAKISYKLMLCNQLDESEVMDKLSKSKLLGSRVYVVHVNPDPKLRIFTVAQKLQMMTDTYTWLATDWLSATLDSFPPTKKTSLGFLQGVVGLRQHTPDSSQKRAFMSRWKRMQQKGSASSELNTYGLQAYDTVWLVAYAIDRFLDEHKNITFSPNSKIRHMKISGLQIEKLKVFTGGNDLRDIVLQTNFTGLSGQIQFNQDRNVFSGGYDVLNIDGVSIRTVGYWSHAAGFSLSPPDARKGKQDSNCCLDQMLDNITWPGGKSKTPRGWVIAVDERPLRIGVPNRASFTDFVTEVHVSHKIRGYCIDVFLKALELVPYHVPYMFQPFGNGRSNPKSDDLVKMVAADVFDAAVGDIAIVTNRTKIVDFSQPYASTGLVIVAPIRNSKSSAWVFLKPFTAEMWCVTAASFVMIAVVIWVLEHRVNDDFRGPPRRQLVTMFM
;
A
#
# COMPACT_ATOMS: atom_id res chain seq x y z
N MET A 1 2.23 -4.25 0.05
CA MET A 1 3.34 -4.14 1.01
C MET A 1 2.90 -3.17 2.10
N ALA A 2 2.86 -3.56 3.37
CA ALA A 2 2.48 -2.65 4.46
C ALA A 2 3.70 -1.80 4.86
N LYS A 3 3.56 -0.47 4.89
CA LYS A 3 4.63 0.47 5.26
C LYS A 3 4.23 1.17 6.56
N ILE A 4 5.15 1.24 7.52
CA ILE A 4 4.95 2.02 8.75
C ILE A 4 5.14 3.50 8.39
N SER A 5 4.05 4.28 8.44
CA SER A 5 4.09 5.71 8.11
C SER A 5 4.76 6.55 9.21
N TYR A 6 4.52 6.21 10.49
CA TYR A 6 5.02 6.98 11.63
C TYR A 6 5.48 6.04 12.75
N LYS A 7 6.50 6.46 13.51
CA LYS A 7 6.98 5.76 14.70
C LYS A 7 6.93 6.72 15.89
N LEU A 8 6.24 6.31 16.95
CA LEU A 8 6.13 7.06 18.21
C LEU A 8 6.94 6.31 19.25
N MET A 9 8.08 6.86 19.66
CA MET A 9 8.90 6.29 20.72
C MET A 9 8.33 6.69 22.08
N LEU A 10 8.23 5.72 22.99
CA LEU A 10 7.82 5.88 24.38
C LEU A 10 8.97 5.48 25.30
N CYS A 11 9.14 6.17 26.42
CA CYS A 11 10.13 5.78 27.43
C CYS A 11 9.75 4.48 28.15
N ASN A 12 10.77 3.77 28.68
CA ASN A 12 10.58 2.49 29.38
C ASN A 12 9.68 2.59 30.62
N GLN A 13 9.68 3.73 31.30
CA GLN A 13 8.72 4.06 32.35
C GLN A 13 7.59 4.86 31.68
N LEU A 14 6.53 4.18 31.24
CA LEU A 14 5.39 4.84 30.59
C LEU A 14 4.78 5.90 31.51
N ASP A 15 5.14 7.17 31.33
CA ASP A 15 4.46 8.27 31.99
C ASP A 15 3.15 8.59 31.26
N GLU A 16 2.07 8.80 32.00
CA GLU A 16 0.77 9.13 31.40
C GLU A 16 0.82 10.46 30.64
N SER A 17 1.63 11.41 31.12
CA SER A 17 1.78 12.73 30.47
C SER A 17 2.45 12.61 29.10
N GLU A 18 3.53 11.81 29.01
CA GLU A 18 4.25 11.56 27.76
C GLU A 18 3.34 10.82 26.76
N VAL A 19 2.63 9.78 27.21
CA VAL A 19 1.68 9.04 26.37
C VAL A 19 0.60 9.99 25.83
N MET A 20 0.09 10.90 26.65
CA MET A 20 -0.91 11.88 26.24
C MET A 20 -0.37 12.86 25.20
N ASP A 21 0.84 13.39 25.39
CA ASP A 21 1.50 14.25 24.40
C ASP A 21 1.72 13.53 23.06
N LYS A 22 2.25 12.29 23.10
CA LYS A 22 2.49 11.51 21.87
C LYS A 22 1.19 11.16 21.15
N LEU A 23 0.17 10.69 21.88
CA LEU A 23 -1.10 10.32 21.28
C LEU A 23 -1.87 11.53 20.73
N SER A 24 -1.86 12.67 21.44
CA SER A 24 -2.48 13.91 20.94
C SER A 24 -1.83 14.40 19.63
N LYS A 25 -0.50 14.41 19.55
CA LYS A 25 0.24 14.70 18.30
C LYS A 25 -0.11 13.69 17.21
N SER A 26 -0.19 12.41 17.54
CA SER A 26 -0.53 11.37 16.56
C SER A 26 -1.98 11.49 16.05
N LYS A 27 -2.91 11.97 16.87
CA LYS A 27 -4.31 12.17 16.49
C LYS A 27 -4.44 13.20 15.35
N LEU A 28 -3.52 14.16 15.29
CA LEU A 28 -3.42 15.14 14.21
C LEU A 28 -2.97 14.51 12.90
N LEU A 29 -2.25 13.38 12.93
CA LEU A 29 -1.87 12.59 11.76
C LEU A 29 -3.07 11.76 11.32
N GLY A 30 -3.36 11.71 10.02
CA GLY A 30 -4.59 11.11 9.51
C GLY A 30 -4.71 9.60 9.78
N SER A 31 -3.61 8.93 10.10
CA SER A 31 -3.60 7.50 10.43
C SER A 31 -4.46 7.20 11.66
N ARG A 32 -5.24 6.13 11.58
CA ARG A 32 -6.07 5.60 12.67
C ARG A 32 -5.76 4.14 13.00
N VAL A 33 -4.79 3.53 12.31
CA VAL A 33 -4.25 2.22 12.66
C VAL A 33 -3.02 2.39 13.56
N TYR A 34 -3.08 1.80 14.74
CA TYR A 34 -2.03 1.83 15.74
C TYR A 34 -1.56 0.42 16.06
N VAL A 35 -0.25 0.19 15.97
CA VAL A 35 0.41 -1.03 16.43
C VAL A 35 1.20 -0.70 17.68
N VAL A 36 0.82 -1.32 18.80
CA VAL A 36 1.36 -1.02 20.13
C VAL A 36 2.27 -2.16 20.58
N HIS A 37 3.56 -1.87 20.65
CA HIS A 37 4.58 -2.77 21.16
C HIS A 37 5.31 -2.09 22.31
N VAL A 38 5.05 -2.54 23.54
CA VAL A 38 5.62 -2.01 24.78
C VAL A 38 5.86 -3.14 25.78
N ASN A 39 6.56 -2.83 26.87
CA ASN A 39 6.65 -3.73 28.02
C ASN A 39 5.27 -3.90 28.69
N PRO A 40 5.00 -5.04 29.37
CA PRO A 40 3.75 -5.25 30.10
C PRO A 40 3.42 -4.07 31.03
N ASP A 41 2.25 -3.46 30.82
CA ASP A 41 1.79 -2.30 31.59
C ASP A 41 0.53 -2.66 32.40
N PRO A 42 0.66 -2.94 33.71
CA PRO A 42 -0.46 -3.34 34.59
C PRO A 42 -1.59 -2.30 34.70
N LYS A 43 -1.31 -1.05 34.31
CA LYS A 43 -2.27 0.06 34.34
C LYS A 43 -2.95 0.29 32.99
N LEU A 44 -2.49 -0.34 31.90
CA LEU A 44 -3.03 -0.16 30.55
C LEU A 44 -3.14 1.33 30.16
N ARG A 45 -2.09 2.12 30.48
CA ARG A 45 -2.06 3.59 30.38
C ARG A 45 -2.32 4.06 28.96
N ILE A 46 -1.72 3.41 27.96
CA ILE A 46 -1.93 3.74 26.54
C ILE A 46 -3.41 3.75 26.19
N PHE A 47 -4.13 2.68 26.54
CA PHE A 47 -5.55 2.58 26.20
C PHE A 47 -6.44 3.46 27.09
N THR A 48 -6.05 3.68 28.35
CA THR A 48 -6.73 4.62 29.24
C THR A 48 -6.65 6.05 28.69
N VAL A 49 -5.46 6.47 28.25
CA VAL A 49 -5.24 7.78 27.61
C VAL A 49 -5.91 7.84 26.24
N ALA A 50 -5.85 6.78 25.44
CA ALA A 50 -6.56 6.70 24.15
C ALA A 50 -8.07 6.90 24.33
N GLN A 51 -8.67 6.29 25.35
CA GLN A 51 -10.08 6.52 25.68
C GLN A 51 -10.35 7.98 26.07
N LYS A 52 -9.52 8.58 26.96
CA LYS A 52 -9.63 10.01 27.33
C LYS A 52 -9.55 10.93 26.12
N LEU A 53 -8.70 10.60 25.14
CA LEU A 53 -8.53 11.35 23.89
C LEU A 53 -9.57 10.99 22.81
N GLN A 54 -10.57 10.17 23.12
CA GLN A 54 -11.60 9.69 22.18
C GLN A 54 -11.01 8.98 20.95
N MET A 55 -9.95 8.20 21.15
CA MET A 55 -9.27 7.40 20.12
C MET A 55 -9.70 5.92 20.16
N MET A 56 -10.74 5.59 20.93
CA MET A 56 -11.36 4.26 21.02
C MET A 56 -12.73 4.22 20.31
N THR A 57 -12.82 4.82 19.11
CA THR A 57 -14.05 4.93 18.30
C THR A 57 -13.97 4.05 17.05
N ASP A 58 -15.09 3.91 16.33
CA ASP A 58 -15.23 3.07 15.12
C ASP A 58 -14.39 3.48 13.91
N THR A 59 -13.63 4.57 14.04
CA THR A 59 -12.64 5.01 13.04
C THR A 59 -11.23 4.48 13.31
N TYR A 60 -10.97 3.97 14.52
CA TYR A 60 -9.64 3.52 14.96
C TYR A 60 -9.49 2.00 14.94
N THR A 61 -8.24 1.58 14.73
CA THR A 61 -7.83 0.18 14.81
C THR A 61 -6.62 0.07 15.73
N TRP A 62 -6.74 -0.74 16.78
CA TRP A 62 -5.69 -0.97 17.75
C TRP A 62 -5.23 -2.41 17.73
N LEU A 63 -3.95 -2.60 17.39
CA LEU A 63 -3.27 -3.89 17.39
C LEU A 63 -2.21 -3.86 18.50
N ALA A 64 -2.21 -4.85 19.38
CA ALA A 64 -1.20 -4.98 20.42
C ALA A 64 -0.42 -6.30 20.25
N THR A 65 0.88 -6.28 20.54
CA THR A 65 1.65 -7.53 20.61
C THR A 65 1.29 -8.32 21.87
N ASP A 66 2.03 -9.39 22.13
CA ASP A 66 1.79 -10.34 23.23
C ASP A 66 1.77 -9.74 24.65
N TRP A 67 2.36 -8.56 24.86
CA TRP A 67 2.35 -7.86 26.16
C TRP A 67 0.94 -7.63 26.71
N LEU A 68 -0.05 -7.38 25.82
CA LEU A 68 -1.42 -7.12 26.24
C LEU A 68 -2.04 -8.38 26.84
N SER A 69 -1.94 -9.51 26.14
CA SER A 69 -2.45 -10.79 26.63
C SER A 69 -1.76 -11.20 27.94
N ALA A 70 -0.44 -11.01 28.03
CA ALA A 70 0.31 -11.33 29.24
C ALA A 70 -0.15 -10.48 30.45
N THR A 71 -0.46 -9.21 30.22
CA THR A 71 -0.99 -8.31 31.25
C THR A 71 -2.40 -8.72 31.66
N LEU A 72 -3.28 -8.98 30.70
CA LEU A 72 -4.69 -9.33 30.94
C LEU A 72 -4.84 -10.69 31.62
N ASP A 73 -4.02 -11.67 31.25
CA ASP A 73 -4.02 -12.99 31.86
C ASP A 73 -3.55 -12.97 33.32
N SER A 74 -2.72 -11.97 33.67
CA SER A 74 -2.24 -11.76 35.03
C SER A 74 -3.27 -11.05 35.94
N PHE A 75 -4.35 -10.50 35.38
CA PHE A 75 -5.38 -9.82 36.17
C PHE A 75 -6.31 -10.79 36.89
N PRO A 76 -6.70 -10.49 38.15
CA PRO A 76 -7.71 -11.27 38.85
C PRO A 76 -9.07 -11.16 38.14
N PRO A 77 -9.98 -12.15 38.30
CA PRO A 77 -11.29 -12.15 37.64
C PRO A 77 -12.09 -10.87 37.87
N THR A 78 -11.98 -10.26 39.06
CA THR A 78 -12.68 -9.01 39.43
C THR A 78 -12.26 -7.80 38.59
N LYS A 79 -11.00 -7.75 38.14
CA LYS A 79 -10.48 -6.64 37.33
C LYS A 79 -10.79 -6.82 35.83
N LYS A 80 -11.07 -8.06 35.39
CA LYS A 80 -11.46 -8.36 34.00
C LYS A 80 -12.82 -7.76 33.63
N THR A 81 -13.69 -7.52 34.61
CA THR A 81 -15.01 -6.89 34.41
C THR A 81 -14.91 -5.41 34.00
N SER A 82 -13.78 -4.74 34.25
CA SER A 82 -13.56 -3.31 33.98
C SER A 82 -12.72 -3.06 32.72
N LEU A 83 -12.84 -3.93 31.70
CA LEU A 83 -12.06 -3.84 30.46
C LEU A 83 -12.83 -3.21 29.28
N GLY A 84 -14.01 -2.62 29.52
CA GLY A 84 -14.83 -2.04 28.45
C GLY A 84 -14.11 -0.96 27.63
N PHE A 85 -13.12 -0.26 28.22
CA PHE A 85 -12.30 0.72 27.50
C PHE A 85 -11.33 0.11 26.47
N LEU A 86 -11.11 -1.21 26.52
CA LEU A 86 -10.33 -1.96 25.54
C LEU A 86 -11.19 -2.57 24.43
N GLN A 87 -12.48 -2.25 24.37
CA GLN A 87 -13.36 -2.82 23.36
C GLN A 87 -12.79 -2.59 21.95
N GLY A 88 -12.69 -3.70 21.22
CA GLY A 88 -12.22 -3.78 19.86
C GLY A 88 -10.71 -3.77 19.64
N VAL A 89 -9.91 -3.82 20.72
CA VAL A 89 -8.47 -4.05 20.60
C VAL A 89 -8.22 -5.50 20.18
N VAL A 90 -7.32 -5.68 19.21
CA VAL A 90 -6.84 -7.00 18.79
C VAL A 90 -5.45 -7.22 19.36
N GLY A 91 -5.27 -8.31 20.08
CA GLY A 91 -4.01 -8.69 20.71
C GLY A 91 -3.50 -10.03 20.19
N LEU A 92 -2.21 -10.28 20.37
CA LEU A 92 -1.63 -11.62 20.20
C LEU A 92 -1.44 -12.26 21.57
N ARG A 93 -1.52 -13.58 21.64
CA ARG A 93 -1.06 -14.39 22.78
C ARG A 93 -0.23 -15.53 22.25
N GLN A 94 0.90 -15.83 22.87
CA GLN A 94 1.69 -16.99 22.46
C GLN A 94 0.87 -18.27 22.66
N HIS A 95 0.77 -19.09 21.62
CA HIS A 95 -0.06 -20.29 21.64
C HIS A 95 0.51 -21.28 22.65
N THR A 96 -0.37 -21.79 23.53
CA THR A 96 -0.03 -22.88 24.45
C THR A 96 -1.12 -23.95 24.38
N PRO A 97 -0.79 -25.19 23.97
CA PRO A 97 -1.77 -26.25 23.76
C PRO A 97 -2.64 -26.48 25.01
N ASP A 98 -3.91 -26.83 24.83
CA ASP A 98 -4.77 -27.25 25.95
C ASP A 98 -4.50 -28.72 26.33
N SER A 99 -3.43 -28.95 27.07
CA SER A 99 -3.05 -30.29 27.53
C SER A 99 -3.68 -30.65 28.88
N SER A 100 -3.84 -31.96 29.14
CA SER A 100 -4.28 -32.45 30.44
C SER A 100 -3.32 -32.04 31.57
N GLN A 101 -2.02 -32.00 31.30
CA GLN A 101 -0.99 -31.55 32.22
C GLN A 101 -1.17 -30.06 32.59
N LYS A 102 -1.42 -29.20 31.60
CA LYS A 102 -1.73 -27.78 31.81
C LYS A 102 -2.99 -27.60 32.64
N ARG A 103 -4.08 -28.32 32.33
CA ARG A 103 -5.33 -28.25 33.12
C ARG A 103 -5.14 -28.70 34.58
N ALA A 104 -4.37 -29.77 34.81
CA ALA A 104 -4.03 -30.25 36.14
C ALA A 104 -3.17 -29.22 36.91
N PHE A 105 -2.17 -28.64 36.25
CA PHE A 105 -1.33 -27.58 36.83
C PHE A 105 -2.15 -26.35 37.21
N MET A 106 -2.99 -25.85 36.31
CA MET A 106 -3.84 -24.69 36.57
C MET A 106 -4.81 -24.94 37.73
N SER A 107 -5.35 -26.15 37.83
CA SER A 107 -6.20 -26.56 38.97
C SER A 107 -5.42 -26.56 40.28
N ARG A 108 -4.16 -27.03 40.27
CA ARG A 108 -3.27 -26.96 41.43
C ARG A 108 -2.90 -25.52 41.79
N TRP A 109 -2.61 -24.67 40.80
CA TRP A 109 -2.28 -23.26 40.99
C TRP A 109 -3.43 -22.50 41.66
N LYS A 110 -4.67 -22.70 41.21
CA LYS A 110 -5.87 -22.12 41.83
C LYS A 110 -6.01 -22.50 43.32
N ARG A 111 -5.73 -23.76 43.67
CA ARG A 111 -5.73 -24.18 45.09
C ARG A 111 -4.63 -23.50 45.91
N MET A 112 -3.47 -23.21 45.31
CA MET A 112 -2.40 -22.48 45.99
C MET A 112 -2.75 -21.01 46.19
N GLN A 113 -3.43 -20.37 45.23
CA GLN A 113 -3.95 -19.01 45.38
C GLN A 113 -4.97 -18.93 46.52
N GLN A 114 -5.90 -19.89 46.61
CA GLN A 114 -6.88 -19.97 47.71
C GLN A 114 -6.22 -20.11 49.10
N LYS A 115 -5.06 -20.76 49.17
CA LYS A 115 -4.27 -20.92 50.40
C LYS A 115 -3.35 -19.73 50.68
N GLY A 116 -3.33 -18.71 49.82
CA GLY A 116 -2.44 -17.55 49.94
C GLY A 116 -0.96 -17.83 49.58
N SER A 117 -0.65 -19.00 49.02
CA SER A 117 0.73 -19.38 48.64
C SER A 117 1.13 -18.84 47.25
N ALA A 118 0.18 -18.35 46.46
CA ALA A 118 0.41 -17.71 45.17
C ALA A 118 -0.40 -16.41 45.08
N SER A 119 0.24 -15.32 44.64
CA SER A 119 -0.33 -13.97 44.69
C SER A 119 -0.89 -13.46 43.36
N SER A 120 -0.57 -14.10 42.22
CA SER A 120 -1.01 -13.66 40.90
C SER A 120 -1.65 -14.78 40.07
N GLU A 121 -2.44 -14.37 39.08
CA GLU A 121 -2.82 -15.24 37.97
C GLU A 121 -1.61 -15.57 37.10
N LEU A 122 -1.73 -16.64 36.31
CA LEU A 122 -0.65 -17.16 35.49
C LEU A 122 -0.88 -16.81 34.02
N ASN A 123 0.11 -16.15 33.42
CA ASN A 123 0.14 -15.86 31.99
C ASN A 123 1.06 -16.87 31.25
N THR A 124 1.20 -16.71 29.92
CA THR A 124 2.05 -17.60 29.11
C THR A 124 3.51 -17.59 29.54
N TYR A 125 4.07 -16.44 29.95
CA TYR A 125 5.45 -16.39 30.46
C TYR A 125 5.62 -17.18 31.76
N GLY A 126 4.60 -17.21 32.61
CA GLY A 126 4.60 -18.05 33.82
C GLY A 126 4.66 -19.55 33.49
N LEU A 127 3.95 -19.99 32.45
CA LEU A 127 4.04 -21.37 31.95
C LEU A 127 5.44 -21.69 31.40
N GLN A 128 6.02 -20.76 30.65
CA GLN A 128 7.39 -20.90 30.13
C GLN A 128 8.44 -20.91 31.24
N ALA A 129 8.27 -20.11 32.29
CA ALA A 129 9.16 -20.13 33.44
C ALA A 129 9.13 -21.49 34.15
N TYR A 130 7.94 -22.09 34.30
CA TYR A 130 7.79 -23.44 34.84
C TYR A 130 8.52 -24.47 33.99
N ASP A 131 8.32 -24.43 32.68
CA ASP A 131 8.97 -25.37 31.77
C ASP A 131 10.48 -25.16 31.66
N THR A 132 10.97 -23.92 31.83
CA THR A 132 12.41 -23.62 31.87
C THR A 132 13.09 -24.35 33.02
N VAL A 133 12.45 -24.44 34.19
CA VAL A 133 13.00 -25.19 35.32
C VAL A 133 13.10 -26.68 34.99
N TRP A 134 12.07 -27.25 34.35
CA TRP A 134 12.11 -28.64 33.90
C TRP A 134 13.14 -28.90 32.82
N LEU A 135 13.27 -28.00 31.85
CA LEU A 135 14.29 -28.07 30.80
C LEU A 135 15.70 -28.17 31.42
N VAL A 136 16.00 -27.29 32.37
CA VAL A 136 17.29 -27.29 33.08
C VAL A 136 17.45 -28.55 33.92
N ALA A 137 16.40 -29.01 34.60
CA ALA A 137 16.45 -30.25 35.38
C ALA A 137 16.77 -31.47 34.51
N TYR A 138 16.08 -31.65 33.38
CA TYR A 138 16.36 -32.74 32.43
C TYR A 138 17.77 -32.65 31.86
N ALA A 139 18.24 -31.43 31.56
CA ALA A 139 19.59 -31.24 31.04
C ALA A 139 20.67 -31.58 32.07
N ILE A 140 20.48 -31.20 33.33
CA ILE A 140 21.40 -31.54 34.42
C ILE A 140 21.40 -33.05 34.68
N ASP A 141 20.21 -33.67 34.74
CA ASP A 141 20.04 -35.11 34.93
C ASP A 141 20.81 -35.90 33.86
N ARG A 142 20.56 -35.57 32.58
CA ARG A 142 21.29 -36.17 31.46
C ARG A 142 22.80 -35.88 31.49
N PHE A 143 23.22 -34.68 31.87
CA PHE A 143 24.64 -34.36 32.00
C PHE A 143 25.32 -35.22 33.08
N LEU A 144 24.67 -35.39 34.23
CA LEU A 144 25.17 -36.21 35.33
C LEU A 144 25.25 -37.69 34.94
N ASP A 145 24.27 -38.20 34.19
CA ASP A 145 24.30 -39.57 33.67
C ASP A 145 25.48 -39.80 32.72
N GLU A 146 25.75 -38.85 31.82
CA GLU A 146 26.81 -38.96 30.81
C GLU A 146 28.22 -38.72 31.40
N HIS A 147 28.39 -37.74 32.29
CA HIS A 147 29.71 -37.23 32.71
C HIS A 147 30.07 -37.54 34.17
N LYS A 148 29.08 -37.91 35.02
CA LYS A 148 29.20 -38.31 36.43
C LYS A 148 29.82 -37.32 37.42
N ASN A 149 30.55 -36.30 36.97
CA ASN A 149 31.23 -35.31 37.81
C ASN A 149 31.09 -33.89 37.26
N ILE A 150 30.89 -32.91 38.16
CA ILE A 150 30.88 -31.48 37.83
C ILE A 150 32.22 -30.87 38.27
N THR A 151 33.02 -30.39 37.32
CA THR A 151 34.33 -29.78 37.61
C THR A 151 34.38 -28.31 37.19
N PHE A 152 35.15 -27.51 37.94
CA PHE A 152 35.28 -26.08 37.70
C PHE A 152 36.75 -25.68 37.64
N SER A 153 37.14 -24.98 36.58
CA SER A 153 38.51 -24.50 36.35
C SER A 153 38.62 -22.99 36.51
N PRO A 154 39.74 -22.44 37.00
CA PRO A 154 39.97 -21.00 37.02
C PRO A 154 39.95 -20.41 35.60
N ASN A 155 39.27 -19.29 35.39
CA ASN A 155 39.26 -18.64 34.08
C ASN A 155 40.47 -17.70 33.93
N SER A 156 41.43 -18.07 33.06
CA SER A 156 42.61 -17.24 32.79
C SER A 156 42.28 -15.91 32.11
N LYS A 157 41.13 -15.78 31.42
CA LYS A 157 40.72 -14.57 30.69
C LYS A 157 40.20 -13.43 31.60
N ILE A 158 39.87 -13.71 32.86
CA ILE A 158 39.23 -12.75 33.78
C ILE A 158 40.24 -12.06 34.71
N ARG A 159 41.52 -12.45 34.67
CA ARG A 159 42.57 -12.01 35.62
C ARG A 159 42.88 -10.51 35.67
N HIS A 160 42.36 -9.71 34.74
CA HIS A 160 42.66 -8.27 34.63
C HIS A 160 41.48 -7.33 34.91
N MET A 161 40.31 -7.85 35.27
CA MET A 161 39.10 -7.04 35.44
C MET A 161 38.81 -6.77 36.93
N LYS A 162 39.59 -5.86 37.54
CA LYS A 162 39.30 -5.35 38.89
C LYS A 162 38.19 -4.29 38.79
N ILE A 163 36.95 -4.74 38.95
CA ILE A 163 35.83 -3.85 39.23
C ILE A 163 35.72 -3.74 40.76
N SER A 164 35.87 -2.53 41.28
CA SER A 164 35.83 -2.24 42.72
C SER A 164 34.61 -2.90 43.39
N GLY A 165 34.86 -3.80 44.35
CA GLY A 165 33.83 -4.47 45.15
C GLY A 165 33.41 -5.87 44.70
N LEU A 166 33.80 -6.34 43.50
CA LEU A 166 33.47 -7.68 43.00
C LEU A 166 34.75 -8.46 42.65
N GLN A 167 35.02 -9.56 43.37
CA GLN A 167 36.16 -10.45 43.11
C GLN A 167 35.89 -11.40 41.92
N ILE A 168 35.62 -10.84 40.74
CA ILE A 168 35.30 -11.58 39.50
C ILE A 168 36.46 -12.51 39.10
N GLU A 169 37.70 -12.14 39.44
CA GLU A 169 38.92 -12.93 39.29
C GLU A 169 38.92 -14.28 40.03
N LYS A 170 38.05 -14.47 41.02
CA LYS A 170 37.88 -15.75 41.74
C LYS A 170 36.80 -16.66 41.14
N LEU A 171 36.05 -16.19 40.14
CA LEU A 171 35.02 -17.01 39.50
C LEU A 171 35.66 -18.15 38.71
N LYS A 172 35.25 -19.38 39.05
CA LYS A 172 35.63 -20.57 38.29
C LYS A 172 34.60 -20.80 37.19
N VAL A 173 35.06 -21.24 36.03
CA VAL A 173 34.21 -21.61 34.89
C VAL A 173 33.95 -23.10 34.95
N PHE A 174 32.70 -23.48 34.70
CA PHE A 174 32.30 -24.87 34.56
C PHE A 174 32.91 -25.46 33.27
N THR A 175 33.71 -26.51 33.41
CA THR A 175 34.44 -27.12 32.30
C THR A 175 33.51 -27.81 31.30
N GLY A 176 32.48 -28.50 31.80
CA GLY A 176 31.43 -29.15 30.99
C GLY A 176 30.35 -28.19 30.48
N GLY A 177 30.61 -26.87 30.48
CA GLY A 177 29.61 -25.87 30.10
C GLY A 177 29.17 -25.96 28.64
N ASN A 178 30.06 -26.35 27.74
CA ASN A 178 29.70 -26.59 26.33
C ASN A 178 28.81 -27.83 26.19
N ASP A 179 29.17 -28.92 26.86
CA ASP A 179 28.41 -30.17 26.80
C ASP A 179 27.01 -29.97 27.40
N LEU A 180 26.91 -29.31 28.56
CA LEU A 180 25.60 -28.97 29.16
C LEU A 180 24.76 -28.08 28.24
N ARG A 181 25.36 -27.08 27.59
CA ARG A 181 24.65 -26.25 26.60
C ARG A 181 24.13 -27.10 25.44
N ASP A 182 24.95 -28.01 24.94
CA ASP A 182 24.59 -28.85 23.81
C ASP A 182 23.50 -29.86 24.20
N ILE A 183 23.54 -30.37 25.44
CA ILE A 183 22.45 -31.16 26.03
C ILE A 183 21.17 -30.33 26.10
N VAL A 184 21.20 -29.10 26.64
CA VAL A 184 20.02 -28.20 26.71
C VAL A 184 19.40 -28.00 25.32
N LEU A 185 20.22 -27.79 24.29
CA LEU A 185 19.74 -27.59 22.91
C LEU A 185 19.17 -28.88 22.30
N GLN A 186 19.63 -30.06 22.73
CA GLN A 186 19.14 -31.37 22.29
C GLN A 186 17.92 -31.85 23.09
N THR A 187 17.63 -31.25 24.25
CA THR A 187 16.49 -31.65 25.08
C THR A 187 15.18 -31.45 24.33
N ASN A 188 14.34 -32.49 24.32
CA ASN A 188 13.03 -32.49 23.69
C ASN A 188 12.02 -33.12 24.65
N PHE A 189 11.04 -32.33 25.09
CA PHE A 189 9.97 -32.80 25.95
C PHE A 189 8.70 -31.96 25.74
N THR A 190 7.58 -32.47 26.25
CA THR A 190 6.32 -31.72 26.30
C THR A 190 6.12 -31.14 27.70
N GLY A 191 6.12 -29.82 27.80
CA GLY A 191 5.83 -29.07 29.02
C GLY A 191 4.41 -28.53 29.06
N LEU A 192 4.16 -27.59 29.96
CA LEU A 192 2.86 -26.91 30.09
C LEU A 192 2.58 -25.92 28.94
N SER A 193 3.62 -25.33 28.36
CA SER A 193 3.54 -24.40 27.24
C SER A 193 3.50 -25.09 25.87
N GLY A 194 3.71 -26.42 25.82
CA GLY A 194 3.68 -27.22 24.61
C GLY A 194 4.96 -28.04 24.42
N GLN A 195 5.25 -28.39 23.17
CA GLN A 195 6.48 -29.09 22.82
C GLN A 195 7.66 -28.13 22.85
N ILE A 196 8.70 -28.46 23.62
CA ILE A 196 9.91 -27.65 23.75
C ILE A 196 11.03 -28.32 22.96
N GLN A 197 11.48 -27.61 21.94
CA GLN A 197 12.57 -28.02 21.06
C GLN A 197 13.27 -26.77 20.52
N PHE A 198 14.58 -26.82 20.33
CA PHE A 198 15.36 -25.72 19.78
C PHE A 198 15.64 -25.93 18.29
N ASN A 199 15.64 -24.84 17.53
CA ASN A 199 16.07 -24.83 16.14
C ASN A 199 17.59 -24.59 16.02
N GLN A 200 18.11 -24.55 14.79
CA GLN A 200 19.54 -24.32 14.52
C GLN A 200 20.03 -22.95 15.03
N ASP A 201 19.14 -21.95 15.08
CA ASP A 201 19.41 -20.61 15.60
C ASP A 201 19.33 -20.51 17.14
N ARG A 202 19.10 -21.65 17.84
CA ARG A 202 18.93 -21.74 19.30
C ARG A 202 17.67 -21.05 19.82
N ASN A 203 16.68 -20.85 18.96
CA ASN A 203 15.35 -20.38 19.33
C ASN A 203 14.42 -21.56 19.61
N VAL A 204 13.52 -21.40 20.58
CA VAL A 204 12.47 -22.40 20.82
C VAL A 204 11.52 -22.41 19.62
N PHE A 205 11.16 -23.60 19.15
CA PHE A 205 10.15 -23.76 18.10
C PHE A 205 8.80 -23.26 18.63
N SER A 206 8.35 -22.10 18.14
CA SER A 206 7.09 -21.50 18.60
C SER A 206 5.90 -22.25 18.01
N GLY A 207 4.94 -22.62 18.86
CA GLY A 207 3.64 -23.16 18.45
C GLY A 207 2.78 -22.15 17.68
N GLY A 208 3.18 -20.88 17.60
CA GLY A 208 2.44 -19.81 16.94
C GLY A 208 1.78 -18.84 17.93
N TYR A 209 0.74 -18.16 17.47
CA TYR A 209 0.00 -17.18 18.26
C TYR A 209 -1.51 -17.42 18.19
N ASP A 210 -2.19 -17.22 19.31
CA ASP A 210 -3.63 -17.00 19.35
C ASP A 210 -3.90 -15.52 19.02
N VAL A 211 -4.83 -15.28 18.11
CA VAL A 211 -5.33 -13.94 17.80
C VAL A 211 -6.54 -13.68 18.70
N LEU A 212 -6.43 -12.65 19.55
CA LEU A 212 -7.45 -12.30 20.53
C LEU A 212 -8.15 -11.01 20.11
N ASN A 213 -9.45 -10.94 20.31
CA ASN A 213 -10.24 -9.73 20.17
C ASN A 213 -11.00 -9.48 21.48
N ILE A 214 -10.93 -8.24 21.98
CA ILE A 214 -11.62 -7.84 23.20
C ILE A 214 -13.00 -7.31 22.81
N ASP A 215 -14.05 -7.99 23.25
CA ASP A 215 -15.43 -7.61 22.97
C ASP A 215 -16.17 -7.37 24.29
N GLY A 216 -16.33 -6.09 24.63
CA GLY A 216 -16.86 -5.63 25.90
C GLY A 216 -16.02 -6.12 27.08
N VAL A 217 -16.57 -7.09 27.82
CA VAL A 217 -15.93 -7.71 29.00
C VAL A 217 -15.22 -9.02 28.65
N SER A 218 -15.45 -9.56 27.46
CA SER A 218 -14.93 -10.87 27.06
C SER A 218 -13.66 -10.75 26.21
N ILE A 219 -12.72 -11.65 26.45
CA ILE A 219 -11.53 -11.84 25.60
C ILE A 219 -11.81 -13.08 24.76
N ARG A 220 -12.06 -12.90 23.47
CA ARG A 220 -12.40 -13.99 22.55
C ARG A 220 -11.21 -14.29 21.65
N THR A 221 -10.87 -15.57 21.50
CA THR A 221 -9.94 -16.02 20.45
C THR A 221 -10.68 -16.02 19.12
N VAL A 222 -10.19 -15.26 18.15
CA VAL A 222 -10.77 -15.14 16.79
C VAL A 222 -10.01 -15.95 15.74
N GLY A 223 -8.95 -16.63 16.16
CA GLY A 223 -8.19 -17.54 15.32
C GLY A 223 -6.76 -17.70 15.81
N TYR A 224 -5.94 -18.30 14.96
CA TYR A 224 -4.59 -18.70 15.27
C TYR A 224 -3.67 -18.35 14.10
N TRP A 225 -2.40 -18.13 14.41
CA TRP A 225 -1.35 -17.97 13.42
C TRP A 225 -0.24 -18.99 13.69
N SER A 226 0.25 -19.66 12.65
CA SER A 226 1.42 -20.52 12.73
C SER A 226 2.31 -20.34 11.51
N HIS A 227 3.61 -20.64 11.66
CA HIS A 227 4.54 -20.56 10.54
C HIS A 227 4.16 -21.49 9.37
N ALA A 228 3.59 -22.66 9.66
CA ALA A 228 3.24 -23.65 8.64
C ALA A 228 1.93 -23.33 7.89
N ALA A 229 0.92 -22.77 8.57
CA ALA A 229 -0.42 -22.59 8.01
C ALA A 229 -0.84 -21.12 7.80
N GLY A 230 -0.05 -20.15 8.26
CA GLY A 230 -0.50 -18.76 8.32
C GLY A 230 -1.67 -18.59 9.30
N PHE A 231 -2.64 -17.73 8.96
CA PHE A 231 -3.86 -17.54 9.76
C PHE A 231 -4.86 -18.68 9.54
N SER A 232 -5.48 -19.14 10.62
CA SER A 232 -6.39 -20.28 10.64
C SER A 232 -7.37 -20.21 11.80
N LEU A 233 -8.60 -20.71 11.61
CA LEU A 233 -9.57 -20.89 12.68
C LEU A 233 -9.24 -22.08 13.59
N SER A 234 -8.56 -23.11 13.06
CA SER A 234 -8.15 -24.27 13.85
C SER A 234 -6.81 -24.02 14.54
N PRO A 235 -6.63 -24.47 15.80
CA PRO A 235 -5.38 -24.33 16.51
C PRO A 235 -4.24 -25.11 15.82
N PRO A 236 -2.98 -24.69 15.99
CA PRO A 236 -1.81 -25.30 15.36
C PRO A 236 -1.68 -26.81 15.60
N ASP A 237 -2.06 -27.28 16.80
CA ASP A 237 -1.88 -28.69 17.19
C ASP A 237 -2.93 -29.65 16.61
N ALA A 238 -4.09 -29.14 16.19
CA ALA A 238 -5.19 -29.99 15.71
C ALA A 238 -4.92 -30.62 14.34
N ARG A 239 -3.89 -30.15 13.61
CA ARG A 239 -3.60 -30.57 12.23
C ARG A 239 -2.55 -31.67 12.09
N LYS A 240 -2.08 -32.30 13.17
CA LYS A 240 -1.22 -33.50 13.10
C LYS A 240 -2.03 -34.70 12.54
N GLY A 241 -2.31 -34.72 11.23
CA GLY A 241 -2.89 -35.89 10.56
C GLY A 241 -3.78 -35.67 9.32
N LYS A 242 -4.10 -34.44 8.91
CA LYS A 242 -4.91 -34.21 7.69
C LYS A 242 -4.34 -33.08 6.84
N GLN A 243 -3.71 -33.45 5.73
CA GLN A 243 -3.57 -32.55 4.58
C GLN A 243 -4.92 -32.48 3.88
N ASP A 244 -5.84 -31.69 4.43
CA ASP A 244 -7.01 -31.28 3.66
C ASP A 244 -6.52 -30.22 2.66
N SER A 245 -6.25 -30.70 1.46
CA SER A 245 -6.17 -29.91 0.25
C SER A 245 -7.55 -29.27 0.05
N ASN A 246 -7.57 -27.95 -0.09
CA ASN A 246 -8.75 -27.09 -0.24
C ASN A 246 -9.52 -26.77 1.06
N CYS A 247 -9.07 -25.75 1.79
CA CYS A 247 -9.99 -24.95 2.60
C CYS A 247 -10.00 -23.52 2.04
N CYS A 248 -11.21 -23.06 1.69
CA CYS A 248 -11.49 -21.84 0.94
C CYS A 248 -10.86 -20.58 1.55
N LEU A 249 -10.46 -19.69 0.65
CA LEU A 249 -9.52 -18.58 0.83
C LEU A 249 -10.09 -17.31 1.50
N ASP A 250 -11.32 -17.32 2.02
CA ASP A 250 -11.99 -16.04 2.34
C ASP A 250 -12.17 -15.73 3.83
N GLN A 251 -12.10 -16.72 4.73
CA GLN A 251 -12.30 -16.47 6.17
C GLN A 251 -11.25 -17.17 7.03
N MET A 252 -10.09 -16.53 7.16
CA MET A 252 -8.94 -17.02 7.93
C MET A 252 -9.02 -16.71 9.44
N LEU A 253 -9.90 -15.80 9.83
CA LEU A 253 -10.18 -15.35 11.21
C LEU A 253 -11.69 -15.14 11.38
N ASP A 254 -12.19 -15.35 12.58
CA ASP A 254 -13.57 -15.03 12.97
C ASP A 254 -13.83 -13.53 12.92
N ASN A 255 -15.11 -13.14 12.88
CA ASN A 255 -15.53 -11.74 12.84
C ASN A 255 -14.94 -10.94 14.00
N ILE A 256 -14.13 -9.94 13.69
CA ILE A 256 -13.51 -9.03 14.67
C ILE A 256 -14.50 -7.91 15.00
N THR A 257 -14.69 -7.65 16.29
CA THR A 257 -15.35 -6.44 16.77
C THR A 257 -14.29 -5.34 16.87
N TRP A 258 -14.53 -4.19 16.25
CA TRP A 258 -13.64 -3.03 16.28
C TRP A 258 -14.06 -2.04 17.37
N PRO A 259 -13.20 -1.06 17.72
CA PRO A 259 -13.54 -0.06 18.72
C PRO A 259 -14.88 0.63 18.36
N GLY A 260 -15.66 1.02 19.36
CA GLY A 260 -17.05 1.47 19.15
C GLY A 260 -18.06 0.35 18.87
N GLY A 261 -17.65 -0.92 18.90
CA GLY A 261 -18.56 -2.08 18.86
C GLY A 261 -19.10 -2.45 17.49
N LYS A 262 -18.40 -2.05 16.41
CA LYS A 262 -18.80 -2.35 15.02
C LYS A 262 -18.02 -3.53 14.49
N SER A 263 -18.67 -4.42 13.73
CA SER A 263 -17.98 -5.54 13.04
C SER A 263 -17.39 -5.14 11.69
N LYS A 264 -17.80 -3.99 11.13
CA LYS A 264 -17.25 -3.48 9.88
C LYS A 264 -15.85 -2.94 10.11
N THR A 265 -14.87 -3.43 9.34
CA THR A 265 -13.48 -2.97 9.41
C THR A 265 -13.37 -1.46 9.20
N PRO A 266 -12.80 -0.71 10.16
CA PRO A 266 -12.54 0.71 10.01
C PRO A 266 -11.66 0.97 8.80
N ARG A 267 -11.83 2.14 8.19
CA ARG A 267 -10.97 2.57 7.08
C ARG A 267 -9.48 2.66 7.50
N GLY A 268 -9.22 2.86 8.79
CA GLY A 268 -7.87 2.98 9.33
C GLY A 268 -7.20 4.33 9.08
N TRP A 269 -7.92 5.31 8.52
CA TRP A 269 -7.47 6.68 8.38
C TRP A 269 -8.64 7.67 8.29
N VAL A 270 -8.39 8.91 8.70
CA VAL A 270 -9.25 10.10 8.60
C VAL A 270 -8.38 11.25 8.08
N ILE A 271 -8.96 12.26 7.45
CA ILE A 271 -8.21 13.45 7.02
C ILE A 271 -7.50 14.05 8.24
N ALA A 272 -6.19 14.23 8.14
CA ALA A 272 -5.38 14.85 9.19
C ALA A 272 -5.76 16.33 9.35
N VAL A 273 -5.71 16.84 10.57
CA VAL A 273 -5.98 18.28 10.83
C VAL A 273 -4.82 19.13 10.28
N ASP A 274 -3.60 18.57 10.28
CA ASP A 274 -2.38 19.17 9.71
C ASP A 274 -1.93 18.41 8.43
N GLU A 275 -2.83 18.16 7.47
CA GLU A 275 -2.40 17.57 6.19
C GLU A 275 -1.53 18.55 5.38
N ARG A 276 -0.36 18.07 4.96
CA ARG A 276 0.37 18.71 3.86
C ARG A 276 -0.50 18.56 2.60
N PRO A 277 -0.90 19.65 1.93
CA PRO A 277 -1.70 19.56 0.72
C PRO A 277 -0.96 18.75 -0.35
N LEU A 278 -1.69 17.96 -1.12
CA LEU A 278 -1.12 17.27 -2.28
C LEU A 278 -0.49 18.30 -3.22
N ARG A 279 0.80 18.11 -3.52
CA ARG A 279 1.55 18.94 -4.47
C ARG A 279 1.29 18.41 -5.88
N ILE A 280 0.39 19.07 -6.59
CA ILE A 280 -0.03 18.65 -7.93
C ILE A 280 0.77 19.43 -8.96
N GLY A 281 1.68 18.74 -9.65
CA GLY A 281 2.45 19.30 -10.75
C GLY A 281 1.57 19.60 -11.96
N VAL A 282 1.61 20.82 -12.47
CA VAL A 282 0.86 21.21 -13.68
C VAL A 282 1.79 21.83 -14.72
N PRO A 283 1.69 21.49 -16.01
CA PRO A 283 2.58 22.02 -17.03
C PRO A 283 2.33 23.52 -17.28
N ASN A 284 3.35 24.35 -17.03
CA ASN A 284 3.37 25.77 -17.38
C ASN A 284 4.09 25.98 -18.72
N ARG A 285 3.30 26.24 -19.77
CA ARG A 285 3.67 26.12 -21.18
C ARG A 285 3.34 27.38 -21.97
N ALA A 286 3.94 27.53 -23.15
CA ALA A 286 3.73 28.69 -24.04
C ALA A 286 2.56 28.51 -25.03
N SER A 287 2.24 27.28 -25.43
CA SER A 287 1.15 26.94 -26.37
C SER A 287 0.21 25.91 -25.75
N PHE A 288 -1.03 25.77 -26.24
CA PHE A 288 -2.06 24.87 -25.68
C PHE A 288 -2.54 25.31 -24.27
N THR A 289 -2.69 26.61 -24.07
CA THR A 289 -3.09 27.22 -22.79
C THR A 289 -4.52 26.86 -22.37
N ASP A 290 -5.36 26.39 -23.30
CA ASP A 290 -6.74 25.97 -23.01
C ASP A 290 -6.79 24.69 -22.16
N PHE A 291 -5.77 23.83 -22.25
CA PHE A 291 -5.69 22.61 -21.45
C PHE A 291 -5.26 22.89 -20.01
N VAL A 292 -4.20 23.68 -19.84
CA VAL A 292 -3.68 24.14 -18.55
C VAL A 292 -2.90 25.43 -18.77
N THR A 293 -3.20 26.46 -17.99
CA THR A 293 -2.42 27.71 -17.93
C THR A 293 -2.43 28.30 -16.52
N GLU A 294 -1.33 28.97 -16.18
CA GLU A 294 -1.25 29.84 -15.00
C GLU A 294 -1.66 31.27 -15.39
N VAL A 295 -2.57 31.87 -14.63
CA VAL A 295 -2.98 33.27 -14.80
C VAL A 295 -1.97 34.16 -14.09
N HIS A 296 -1.10 34.82 -14.87
CA HIS A 296 0.04 35.63 -14.42
C HIS A 296 -0.27 36.67 -13.32
N VAL A 297 -1.51 37.15 -13.21
CA VAL A 297 -1.89 38.19 -12.23
C VAL A 297 -2.39 37.61 -10.90
N SER A 298 -3.00 36.42 -10.93
CA SER A 298 -3.64 35.81 -9.74
C SER A 298 -2.97 34.53 -9.27
N HIS A 299 -1.96 34.04 -10.01
CA HIS A 299 -1.36 32.71 -9.85
C HIS A 299 -2.38 31.57 -9.82
N LYS A 300 -3.60 31.81 -10.32
CA LYS A 300 -4.63 30.78 -10.43
C LYS A 300 -4.36 29.93 -11.65
N ILE A 301 -4.44 28.63 -11.44
CA ILE A 301 -4.27 27.62 -12.47
C ILE A 301 -5.66 27.24 -12.99
N ARG A 302 -5.83 27.27 -14.31
CA ARG A 302 -7.10 27.00 -15.00
C ARG A 302 -6.88 26.23 -16.29
N GLY A 303 -7.93 25.62 -16.82
CA GLY A 303 -7.93 24.93 -18.11
C GLY A 303 -8.70 23.62 -18.04
N TYR A 304 -8.97 23.03 -19.20
CA TYR A 304 -9.78 21.82 -19.33
C TYR A 304 -9.34 20.68 -18.39
N CYS A 305 -8.03 20.41 -18.29
CA CYS A 305 -7.53 19.33 -17.44
C CYS A 305 -7.73 19.63 -15.94
N ILE A 306 -7.70 20.91 -15.57
CA ILE A 306 -7.94 21.36 -14.18
C ILE A 306 -9.40 21.19 -13.83
N ASP A 307 -10.31 21.57 -14.72
CA ASP A 307 -11.75 21.43 -14.51
C ASP A 307 -12.15 19.96 -14.37
N VAL A 308 -11.59 19.07 -15.19
CA VAL A 308 -11.78 17.60 -15.07
C VAL A 308 -11.28 17.10 -13.70
N PHE A 309 -10.11 17.55 -13.26
CA PHE A 309 -9.57 17.19 -11.95
C PHE A 309 -10.45 17.68 -10.79
N LEU A 310 -10.93 18.93 -10.85
CA LEU A 310 -11.84 19.48 -9.84
C LEU A 310 -13.18 18.73 -9.81
N LYS A 311 -13.72 18.35 -10.97
CA LYS A 311 -14.91 17.50 -11.04
C LYS A 311 -14.69 16.09 -10.51
N ALA A 312 -13.52 15.51 -10.75
CA ALA A 312 -13.16 14.23 -10.14
C ALA A 312 -13.08 14.35 -8.61
N LEU A 313 -12.53 15.45 -8.08
CA LEU A 313 -12.48 15.70 -6.63
C LEU A 313 -13.87 15.85 -6.01
N GLU A 314 -14.85 16.45 -6.70
CA GLU A 314 -16.24 16.54 -6.21
C GLU A 314 -16.90 15.15 -6.00
N LEU A 315 -16.46 14.14 -6.75
CA LEU A 315 -16.95 12.76 -6.62
C LEU A 315 -16.25 11.97 -5.51
N VAL A 316 -15.15 12.51 -4.97
CA VAL A 316 -14.46 11.92 -3.83
C VAL A 316 -15.29 12.21 -2.58
N PRO A 317 -15.71 11.20 -1.79
CA PRO A 317 -16.63 11.39 -0.65
C PRO A 317 -15.98 12.09 0.56
N TYR A 318 -14.86 12.76 0.37
CA TYR A 318 -14.06 13.40 1.41
C TYR A 318 -13.26 14.57 0.84
N HIS A 319 -12.99 15.57 1.69
CA HIS A 319 -12.19 16.73 1.31
C HIS A 319 -10.71 16.33 1.12
N VAL A 320 -10.10 16.75 0.02
CA VAL A 320 -8.68 16.51 -0.27
C VAL A 320 -7.99 17.86 -0.36
N PRO A 321 -7.09 18.23 0.57
CA PRO A 321 -6.32 19.45 0.44
C PRO A 321 -5.29 19.26 -0.69
N TYR A 322 -5.24 20.20 -1.62
CA TYR A 322 -4.29 20.20 -2.72
C TYR A 322 -3.74 21.60 -2.97
N MET A 323 -2.56 21.66 -3.55
CA MET A 323 -1.98 22.85 -4.13
C MET A 323 -1.44 22.52 -5.52
N PHE A 324 -1.71 23.39 -6.49
CA PHE A 324 -1.09 23.25 -7.80
C PHE A 324 0.29 23.90 -7.79
N GLN A 325 1.27 23.22 -8.36
CA GLN A 325 2.63 23.72 -8.53
C GLN A 325 2.98 23.74 -10.02
N PRO A 326 3.20 24.93 -10.62
CA PRO A 326 3.53 25.04 -12.03
C PRO A 326 4.91 24.44 -12.30
N PHE A 327 5.00 23.68 -13.39
CA PHE A 327 6.21 23.02 -13.86
C PHE A 327 6.57 23.54 -15.26
N GLY A 328 7.69 24.24 -15.36
CA GLY A 328 8.13 24.90 -16.60
C GLY A 328 8.32 26.41 -16.39
N ASN A 329 8.80 27.08 -17.43
CA ASN A 329 9.11 28.51 -17.40
C ASN A 329 8.03 29.40 -18.04
N GLY A 330 6.93 28.82 -18.54
CA GLY A 330 5.87 29.53 -19.27
C GLY A 330 6.29 30.12 -20.62
N ARG A 331 7.58 30.02 -21.01
CA ARG A 331 8.13 30.56 -22.26
C ARG A 331 8.32 29.48 -23.33
N SER A 332 8.49 28.24 -22.91
CA SER A 332 8.62 27.07 -23.77
C SER A 332 7.77 25.93 -23.23
N ASN A 333 7.34 25.01 -24.08
CA ASN A 333 6.58 23.85 -23.61
C ASN A 333 7.48 22.91 -22.78
N PRO A 334 7.12 22.62 -21.52
CA PRO A 334 7.88 21.71 -20.68
C PRO A 334 7.77 20.28 -21.23
N LYS A 335 8.84 19.50 -21.07
CA LYS A 335 8.82 18.08 -21.44
C LYS A 335 7.99 17.30 -20.43
N SER A 336 6.93 16.62 -20.90
CA SER A 336 6.09 15.81 -20.02
C SER A 336 6.85 14.67 -19.36
N ASP A 337 7.92 14.15 -20.00
CA ASP A 337 8.78 13.12 -19.38
C ASP A 337 9.43 13.61 -18.10
N ASP A 338 9.83 14.89 -18.03
CA ASP A 338 10.47 15.44 -16.85
C ASP A 338 9.45 15.71 -15.75
N LEU A 339 8.24 16.16 -16.10
CA LEU A 339 7.14 16.27 -15.13
C LEU A 339 6.80 14.91 -14.51
N VAL A 340 6.78 13.85 -15.31
CA VAL A 340 6.52 12.48 -14.84
C VAL A 340 7.65 11.98 -13.94
N LYS A 341 8.91 12.28 -14.26
CA LYS A 341 10.04 11.98 -13.37
C LYS A 341 9.95 12.71 -12.03
N MET A 342 9.43 13.94 -11.99
CA MET A 342 9.22 14.67 -10.73
C MET A 342 8.19 13.98 -9.83
N VAL A 343 7.17 13.34 -10.41
CA VAL A 343 6.22 12.50 -9.66
C VAL A 343 6.93 11.23 -9.15
N ALA A 344 7.69 10.55 -10.01
CA ALA A 344 8.44 9.36 -9.60
C ALA A 344 9.52 9.62 -8.52
N ALA A 345 10.01 10.86 -8.43
CA ALA A 345 11.00 11.30 -7.46
C ALA A 345 10.38 11.90 -6.17
N ASP A 346 9.08 11.74 -5.95
CA ASP A 346 8.32 12.30 -4.79
C ASP A 346 8.45 13.84 -4.65
N VAL A 347 8.76 14.56 -5.75
CA VAL A 347 8.77 16.03 -5.78
C VAL A 347 7.34 16.56 -5.91
N PHE A 348 6.53 15.94 -6.76
CA PHE A 348 5.09 16.14 -6.83
C PHE A 348 4.38 14.86 -6.42
N ASP A 349 3.24 14.98 -5.73
CA ASP A 349 2.45 13.83 -5.29
C ASP A 349 1.54 13.32 -6.42
N ALA A 350 1.21 14.19 -7.39
CA ALA A 350 0.50 13.85 -8.62
C ALA A 350 0.81 14.87 -9.72
N ALA A 351 0.44 14.57 -10.97
CA ALA A 351 0.50 15.53 -12.07
C ALA A 351 -0.82 15.58 -12.85
N VAL A 352 -1.26 16.78 -13.23
CA VAL A 352 -2.49 17.01 -13.99
C VAL A 352 -2.19 17.80 -15.26
N GLY A 353 -2.61 17.27 -16.40
CA GLY A 353 -2.44 17.90 -17.71
C GLY A 353 -2.78 16.94 -18.86
N ASP A 354 -2.52 17.38 -20.08
CA ASP A 354 -2.57 16.61 -21.33
C ASP A 354 -1.33 15.70 -21.48
N ILE A 355 -1.11 14.84 -20.48
CA ILE A 355 0.04 13.95 -20.43
C ILE A 355 -0.29 12.68 -21.21
N ALA A 356 0.34 12.50 -22.37
CA ALA A 356 0.19 11.28 -23.15
C ALA A 356 0.65 10.04 -22.37
N ILE A 357 -0.19 9.01 -22.31
CA ILE A 357 0.12 7.72 -21.71
C ILE A 357 0.96 6.92 -22.71
N VAL A 358 2.25 6.71 -22.40
CA VAL A 358 3.18 5.95 -23.23
C VAL A 358 3.94 4.92 -22.38
N THR A 359 4.35 3.81 -22.99
CA THR A 359 4.93 2.63 -22.32
C THR A 359 6.12 2.94 -21.42
N ASN A 360 6.97 3.92 -21.75
CA ASN A 360 8.10 4.27 -20.90
C ASN A 360 7.68 5.01 -19.62
N ARG A 361 6.58 5.77 -19.65
CA ARG A 361 6.08 6.51 -18.48
C ARG A 361 5.33 5.57 -17.52
N THR A 362 4.57 4.62 -18.06
CA THR A 362 3.83 3.63 -17.26
C THR A 362 4.73 2.67 -16.49
N LYS A 363 6.04 2.62 -16.79
CA LYS A 363 7.03 1.85 -16.03
C LYS A 363 7.48 2.53 -14.74
N ILE A 364 7.30 3.85 -14.63
CA ILE A 364 7.83 4.65 -13.53
C ILE A 364 6.75 5.36 -12.71
N VAL A 365 5.54 5.54 -13.26
CA VAL A 365 4.38 6.07 -12.54
C VAL A 365 3.10 5.36 -12.97
N ASP A 366 2.11 5.36 -12.09
CA ASP A 366 0.75 4.91 -12.40
C ASP A 366 -0.07 6.04 -13.05
N PHE A 367 -0.94 5.67 -13.99
CA PHE A 367 -1.85 6.59 -14.68
C PHE A 367 -3.31 6.26 -14.35
N SER A 368 -4.17 7.28 -14.35
CA SER A 368 -5.62 7.08 -14.38
C SER A 368 -6.06 6.48 -15.72
N GLN A 369 -7.34 6.10 -15.82
CA GLN A 369 -7.94 5.91 -17.13
C GLN A 369 -7.87 7.21 -17.95
N PRO A 370 -7.65 7.12 -19.27
CA PRO A 370 -7.63 8.29 -20.13
C PRO A 370 -9.02 8.94 -20.18
N TYR A 371 -9.08 10.24 -19.91
CA TYR A 371 -10.32 11.02 -19.97
C TYR A 371 -10.57 11.66 -21.35
N ALA A 372 -9.57 11.65 -22.22
CA ALA A 372 -9.65 12.14 -23.59
C ALA A 372 -8.95 11.16 -24.54
N SER A 373 -9.63 10.78 -25.61
CA SER A 373 -9.05 9.96 -26.68
C SER A 373 -8.19 10.82 -27.59
N THR A 374 -6.94 10.41 -27.82
CA THR A 374 -6.07 11.01 -28.83
C THR A 374 -6.11 10.20 -30.13
N GLY A 375 -6.13 10.88 -31.27
CA GLY A 375 -6.05 10.27 -32.59
C GLY A 375 -5.04 11.01 -33.46
N LEU A 376 -4.28 10.28 -34.28
CA LEU A 376 -3.36 10.88 -35.24
C LEU A 376 -4.17 11.43 -36.42
N VAL A 377 -4.10 12.75 -36.65
CA VAL A 377 -4.78 13.40 -37.78
C VAL A 377 -3.75 14.13 -38.62
N ILE A 378 -3.89 14.03 -39.94
CA ILE A 378 -3.06 14.78 -40.90
C ILE A 378 -3.81 16.07 -41.24
N VAL A 379 -3.19 17.21 -40.92
CA VAL A 379 -3.68 18.53 -41.32
C VAL A 379 -2.93 18.95 -42.57
N ALA A 380 -3.64 19.04 -43.69
CA ALA A 380 -3.09 19.50 -44.97
C ALA A 380 -3.69 20.87 -45.36
N PRO A 381 -2.86 21.84 -45.76
CA PRO A 381 -3.37 23.13 -46.21
C PRO A 381 -4.10 22.96 -47.54
N ILE A 382 -5.38 23.35 -47.59
CA ILE A 382 -6.14 23.38 -48.83
C ILE A 382 -5.77 24.66 -49.58
N ARG A 383 -5.08 24.52 -50.71
CA ARG A 383 -4.85 25.64 -51.63
C ARG A 383 -6.07 25.82 -52.51
N ASN A 384 -6.93 26.77 -52.19
CA ASN A 384 -8.05 27.17 -53.05
C ASN A 384 -7.50 27.93 -54.26
N SER A 385 -7.24 27.27 -55.38
CA SER A 385 -6.98 27.96 -56.65
C SER A 385 -8.28 28.62 -57.12
N LYS A 386 -8.26 29.95 -57.31
CA LYS A 386 -9.41 30.72 -57.82
C LYS A 386 -9.93 30.08 -59.12
N SER A 387 -11.25 29.90 -59.21
CA SER A 387 -11.92 29.38 -60.41
C SER A 387 -11.55 30.24 -61.62
N SER A 388 -10.83 29.65 -62.58
CA SER A 388 -10.44 30.34 -63.81
C SER A 388 -11.51 30.10 -64.87
N ALA A 389 -11.98 31.15 -65.56
CA ALA A 389 -12.93 31.01 -66.67
C ALA A 389 -12.40 30.09 -67.80
N TRP A 390 -11.08 29.94 -67.90
CA TRP A 390 -10.41 29.02 -68.83
C TRP A 390 -10.63 27.53 -68.52
N VAL A 391 -11.27 27.20 -67.38
CA VAL A 391 -11.73 25.83 -67.10
C VAL A 391 -12.72 25.35 -68.18
N PHE A 392 -13.41 26.26 -68.88
CA PHE A 392 -14.28 25.90 -70.01
C PHE A 392 -13.53 25.23 -71.19
N LEU A 393 -12.24 25.53 -71.40
CA LEU A 393 -11.45 24.91 -72.48
C LEU A 393 -10.79 23.58 -72.07
N LYS A 394 -10.83 23.19 -70.80
CA LYS A 394 -10.30 21.90 -70.31
C LYS A 394 -10.95 20.63 -70.90
N PRO A 395 -12.25 20.59 -71.29
CA PRO A 395 -12.88 19.36 -71.77
C PRO A 395 -12.24 18.78 -73.04
N PHE A 396 -11.62 19.62 -73.87
CA PHE A 396 -10.97 19.19 -75.10
C PHE A 396 -9.47 19.56 -75.10
N THR A 397 -8.65 18.64 -75.60
CA THR A 397 -7.24 18.93 -75.88
C THR A 397 -7.13 20.00 -76.96
N ALA A 398 -6.02 20.73 -76.99
CA ALA A 398 -5.76 21.73 -78.04
C ALA A 398 -5.86 21.10 -79.45
N GLU A 399 -5.44 19.86 -79.61
CA GLU A 399 -5.58 19.09 -80.86
C GLU A 399 -7.05 18.92 -81.28
N MET A 400 -7.95 18.60 -80.35
CA MET A 400 -9.38 18.44 -80.65
C MET A 400 -10.03 19.77 -81.04
N TRP A 401 -9.63 20.88 -80.40
CA TRP A 401 -10.04 22.21 -80.83
C TRP A 401 -9.54 22.55 -82.25
N CYS A 402 -8.29 22.21 -82.58
CA CYS A 402 -7.75 22.38 -83.93
C CYS A 402 -8.49 21.53 -84.96
N VAL A 403 -8.79 20.26 -84.65
CA VAL A 403 -9.57 19.36 -85.53
C VAL A 403 -10.98 19.91 -85.74
N THR A 404 -11.63 20.41 -84.68
CA THR A 404 -12.96 21.02 -84.76
C THR A 404 -12.93 22.25 -85.68
N ALA A 405 -11.98 23.17 -85.48
CA ALA A 405 -11.79 24.34 -86.34
C ALA A 405 -11.52 23.95 -87.81
N ALA A 406 -10.66 22.95 -88.04
CA ALA A 406 -10.38 22.43 -89.39
C ALA A 406 -11.62 21.79 -90.04
N SER A 407 -12.45 21.08 -89.27
CA SER A 407 -13.69 20.49 -89.78
C SER A 407 -14.70 21.57 -90.22
N PHE A 408 -14.82 22.67 -89.48
CA PHE A 408 -15.65 23.83 -89.87
C PHE A 408 -15.19 24.43 -91.21
N VAL A 409 -13.87 24.61 -91.40
CA VAL A 409 -13.31 25.11 -92.67
C VAL A 409 -13.59 24.15 -93.82
N MET A 410 -13.43 22.84 -93.60
CA MET A 410 -13.72 21.82 -94.62
C MET A 410 -15.19 21.83 -95.03
N ILE A 411 -16.11 21.93 -94.08
CA ILE A 411 -17.55 22.03 -94.36
C ILE A 411 -17.85 23.30 -95.20
N ALA A 412 -17.26 24.44 -94.83
CA ALA A 412 -17.40 25.69 -95.57
C ALA A 412 -16.94 25.55 -97.04
N VAL A 413 -15.82 24.86 -97.28
CA VAL A 413 -15.31 24.56 -98.63
C VAL A 413 -16.26 23.66 -99.41
N VAL A 414 -16.82 22.62 -98.78
CA VAL A 414 -17.80 21.73 -99.43
C VAL A 414 -19.07 22.48 -99.83
N ILE A 415 -19.61 23.32 -98.94
CA ILE A 415 -20.78 24.17 -99.22
C ILE A 415 -20.48 25.10 -100.39
N TRP A 416 -19.30 25.74 -100.39
CA TRP A 416 -18.87 26.59 -101.51
C TRP A 416 -18.84 25.85 -102.83
N VAL A 417 -18.26 24.65 -102.91
CA VAL A 417 -18.20 23.88 -104.17
C VAL A 417 -19.60 23.53 -104.68
N LEU A 418 -20.52 23.13 -103.78
CA LEU A 418 -21.88 22.75 -104.14
C LEU A 418 -22.72 23.95 -104.60
N GLU A 419 -22.67 25.06 -103.87
CA GLU A 419 -23.48 26.24 -104.18
C GLU A 419 -22.88 27.13 -105.28
N HIS A 420 -21.56 27.12 -105.50
CA HIS A 420 -20.91 27.95 -106.52
C HIS A 420 -21.43 27.69 -107.95
N ARG A 421 -21.95 26.48 -108.22
CA ARG A 421 -22.54 26.16 -109.53
C ARG A 421 -23.94 26.72 -109.74
N VAL A 422 -24.73 26.91 -108.69
CA VAL A 422 -26.17 27.19 -108.78
C VAL A 422 -26.53 28.58 -108.25
N ASN A 423 -25.81 29.07 -107.24
CA ASN A 423 -26.10 30.30 -106.53
C ASN A 423 -25.16 31.44 -106.98
N ASP A 424 -25.72 32.54 -107.51
CA ASP A 424 -24.95 33.67 -108.05
C ASP A 424 -24.23 34.49 -106.94
N ASP A 425 -24.62 34.35 -105.67
CA ASP A 425 -23.94 35.01 -104.54
C ASP A 425 -22.51 34.46 -104.30
N PHE A 426 -22.23 33.23 -104.76
CA PHE A 426 -20.90 32.62 -104.70
C PHE A 426 -20.02 32.90 -105.93
N ARG A 427 -20.47 33.75 -106.86
CA ARG A 427 -19.72 34.15 -108.07
C ARG A 427 -19.13 35.57 -108.02
N GLY A 428 -19.24 36.25 -106.88
CA GLY A 428 -18.70 37.60 -106.66
C GLY A 428 -17.18 37.66 -106.42
N PRO A 429 -16.62 38.86 -106.10
CA PRO A 429 -15.18 39.02 -105.82
C PRO A 429 -14.72 38.12 -104.66
N PRO A 430 -13.45 37.68 -104.62
CA PRO A 430 -12.96 36.68 -103.67
C PRO A 430 -13.19 37.03 -102.19
N ARG A 431 -13.20 38.33 -101.84
CA ARG A 431 -13.55 38.78 -100.47
C ARG A 431 -15.01 38.51 -100.09
N ARG A 432 -15.94 38.61 -101.05
CA ARG A 432 -17.37 38.38 -100.82
C ARG A 432 -17.66 36.89 -100.67
N GLN A 433 -16.96 36.05 -101.44
CA GLN A 433 -17.05 34.59 -101.33
C GLN A 433 -16.56 34.08 -99.96
N LEU A 434 -15.47 34.63 -99.42
CA LEU A 434 -14.96 34.24 -98.10
C LEU A 434 -15.92 34.60 -96.95
N VAL A 435 -16.61 35.73 -97.03
CA VAL A 435 -17.60 36.11 -96.01
C VAL A 435 -18.80 35.18 -96.04
N THR A 436 -19.30 34.82 -97.22
CA THR A 436 -20.42 33.88 -97.36
C THR A 436 -20.05 32.43 -96.98
N MET A 437 -18.75 32.07 -96.95
CA MET A 437 -18.30 30.74 -96.53
C MET A 437 -18.21 30.56 -95.01
N PHE A 438 -17.94 31.64 -94.27
CA PHE A 438 -17.67 31.60 -92.82
C PHE A 438 -18.76 32.24 -91.96
N MET A 439 -19.81 32.77 -92.60
CA MET A 439 -21.01 33.30 -91.98
C MET A 439 -22.16 32.32 -92.20
#